data_AF-A0A1F6BJN3-F1
#
_entry.id   AF-A0A1F6BJN3-F1
#
_cell.length_a   1.000
_cell.length_b   1.000
_cell.length_c   1.000
_cell.angle_alpha   90.00
_cell.angle_beta   90.00
_cell.angle_gamma   90.00
#
_symmetry.space_group_name_H-M   'P 1'
#
loop_
_entity.id
_entity.type
_entity.pdbx_description
1 polymer ?
#
loop_
_entity_poly.entity_id
_entity_poly.type
_entity_poly.pdbx_seq_one_letter_code
_entity_poly.pdbx_strand_id
1 'polypeptide(L)'
;MVFYPTNSVSIDLPYMDNNDNLIVGEKLQQQLSHLSPVAQRDIESWVVNTVKIRILKKFEGFLEAEGMKNLRNLLLSPVFSLKELSGRIKEQAPEITTLYFKELFKAMDEVEGKLSP
;
A
#
# COMPACT_ATOMS: atom_id res chain seq x y z
N MET A 1 -36.41 -33.71 -8.61
CA MET A 1 -35.23 -32.89 -8.28
C MET A 1 -34.14 -33.22 -9.28
N VAL A 2 -33.78 -32.26 -10.14
CA VAL A 2 -32.75 -32.43 -11.17
C VAL A 2 -31.48 -31.78 -10.62
N PHE A 3 -30.41 -32.56 -10.43
CA PHE A 3 -29.10 -32.07 -10.00
C PHE A 3 -28.30 -31.62 -11.22
N TYR A 4 -27.88 -30.35 -11.25
CA TYR A 4 -26.88 -29.86 -12.19
C TYR A 4 -25.51 -29.87 -11.50
N PRO A 5 -24.46 -30.47 -12.08
CA PRO A 5 -23.10 -30.29 -11.59
C PRO A 5 -22.58 -28.92 -12.03
N THR A 6 -22.25 -28.05 -11.07
CA THR A 6 -21.52 -26.82 -11.35
C THR A 6 -20.04 -27.15 -11.53
N ASN A 7 -19.60 -27.19 -12.78
CA ASN A 7 -18.17 -27.16 -13.11
C ASN A 7 -17.61 -25.80 -12.67
N SER A 8 -16.77 -25.79 -11.64
CA SER A 8 -16.00 -24.61 -11.23
C SER A 8 -14.96 -24.30 -12.31
N VAL A 9 -15.18 -23.21 -13.05
CA VAL A 9 -14.17 -22.66 -13.95
C VAL A 9 -13.10 -21.99 -13.11
N SER A 10 -11.93 -22.62 -13.02
CA SER A 10 -10.73 -21.99 -12.46
C SER A 10 -10.27 -20.90 -13.42
N ILE A 11 -10.51 -19.64 -13.05
CA ILE A 11 -9.92 -18.50 -13.75
C ILE A 11 -8.44 -18.50 -13.39
N ASP A 12 -7.61 -18.88 -14.35
CA ASP A 12 -6.15 -18.83 -14.27
C ASP A 12 -5.74 -17.36 -14.27
N LEU A 13 -5.66 -16.76 -13.07
CA LEU A 13 -5.05 -15.46 -12.88
C LEU A 13 -3.54 -15.63 -13.11
N PRO A 14 -2.91 -14.80 -13.97
CA PRO A 14 -1.48 -14.91 -14.22
C PRO A 14 -0.74 -14.78 -12.89
N TYR A 15 0.00 -15.84 -12.58
CA TYR A 15 0.88 -16.03 -11.43
C TYR A 15 1.57 -14.70 -11.06
N MET A 16 1.00 -13.99 -10.08
CA MET A 16 1.78 -13.00 -9.36
C MET A 16 2.74 -13.80 -8.50
N ASP A 17 4.02 -13.71 -8.83
CA ASP A 17 5.10 -14.22 -8.01
C ASP A 17 5.04 -13.52 -6.64
N ASN A 18 4.29 -14.14 -5.74
CA ASN A 18 3.96 -13.60 -4.43
C ASN A 18 5.10 -13.83 -3.43
N ASN A 19 6.17 -14.54 -3.79
CA ASN A 19 7.21 -14.88 -2.81
C ASN A 19 8.19 -13.74 -2.59
N ASP A 20 8.66 -13.05 -3.62
CA ASP A 20 9.68 -12.01 -3.44
C ASP A 20 9.13 -10.75 -2.74
N ASN A 21 7.87 -10.38 -3.01
CA ASN A 21 7.25 -9.22 -2.35
C ASN A 21 6.88 -9.46 -0.88
N LEU A 22 6.59 -10.71 -0.50
CA LEU A 22 6.36 -11.07 0.91
C LEU A 22 7.67 -11.05 1.71
N ILE A 23 8.78 -11.50 1.12
CA ILE A 23 10.09 -11.54 1.77
C ILE A 23 10.61 -10.13 2.10
N VAL A 24 10.39 -9.16 1.21
CA VAL A 24 10.87 -7.78 1.42
C VAL A 24 10.12 -7.09 2.57
N GLY A 25 8.79 -7.30 2.67
CA GLY A 25 8.00 -6.77 3.78
C GLY A 25 8.38 -7.37 5.14
N GLU A 26 8.68 -8.67 5.20
CA GLU A 26 9.12 -9.33 6.42
C GLU A 26 10.53 -8.91 6.84
N LYS A 27 11.45 -8.75 5.89
CA LYS A 27 12.82 -8.31 6.15
C LYS A 27 12.88 -6.87 6.68
N LEU A 28 12.07 -5.96 6.11
CA LEU A 28 11.96 -4.60 6.64
C LEU A 28 11.32 -4.59 8.04
N GLN A 29 10.31 -5.42 8.30
CA GLN A 29 9.74 -5.55 9.66
C GLN A 29 10.78 -6.05 10.67
N GLN A 30 11.64 -7.00 10.28
CA GLN A 30 12.74 -7.47 11.12
C GLN A 30 13.78 -6.36 11.37
N GLN A 31 14.19 -5.63 10.33
CA GLN A 31 15.13 -4.50 10.48
C GLN A 31 14.56 -3.36 11.33
N LEU A 32 13.27 -3.04 11.14
CA LEU A 32 12.55 -2.07 11.96
C LEU A 32 12.50 -2.50 13.42
N SER A 33 12.32 -3.80 13.71
CA SER A 33 12.23 -4.31 15.09
C SER A 33 13.51 -4.09 15.91
N HIS A 34 14.66 -3.93 15.24
CA HIS A 34 15.95 -3.61 15.86
C HIS A 34 16.18 -2.12 16.10
N LEU A 35 15.34 -1.24 15.53
CA LEU A 35 15.44 0.20 15.73
C LEU A 35 14.75 0.65 17.02
N SER A 36 15.14 1.82 17.53
CA SER A 36 14.45 2.42 18.67
C SER A 36 12.98 2.70 18.32
N PRO A 37 12.05 2.65 19.29
CA PRO A 37 10.63 2.96 19.05
C PRO A 37 10.34 4.37 18.51
N VAL A 38 11.33 5.27 18.61
CA VAL A 38 11.27 6.62 18.02
C VAL A 38 11.62 6.55 16.54
N ALA A 39 12.74 5.91 16.20
CA ALA A 39 13.18 5.73 14.82
C ALA A 39 12.16 4.93 13.99
N GLN A 40 11.51 3.92 14.57
CA GLN A 40 10.43 3.18 13.91
C GLN A 40 9.26 4.10 13.53
N ARG A 41 8.84 4.98 14.43
CA ARG A 41 7.73 5.93 14.20
C ARG A 41 8.09 6.99 13.16
N ASP A 42 9.34 7.47 13.16
CA ASP A 42 9.81 8.44 12.19
C ASP A 42 9.86 7.83 10.78
N ILE A 43 10.36 6.60 10.66
CA ILE A 43 10.37 5.85 9.40
C ILE A 43 8.94 5.57 8.93
N GLU A 44 8.06 5.09 9.81
CA GLU A 44 6.66 4.83 9.45
C GLU A 44 5.98 6.10 8.95
N SER A 45 6.16 7.22 9.66
CA SER A 45 5.63 8.53 9.26
C SER A 45 6.18 8.98 7.90
N TRP A 46 7.47 8.75 7.66
CA TRP A 46 8.10 9.05 6.37
C TRP A 46 7.50 8.19 5.24
N VAL A 47 7.34 6.88 5.45
CA VAL A 47 6.74 5.97 4.47
C VAL A 47 5.30 6.39 4.18
N VAL A 48 4.48 6.60 5.21
CA VAL A 48 3.08 7.04 5.09
C VAL A 48 2.97 8.33 4.25
N ASN A 49 3.78 9.34 4.56
CA ASN A 49 3.74 10.62 3.84
C ASN A 49 4.24 10.47 2.40
N THR A 50 5.27 9.66 2.18
CA THR A 50 5.80 9.37 0.85
C THR A 50 4.74 8.72 -0.04
N VAL A 51 4.03 7.71 0.48
CA VAL A 51 2.95 7.02 -0.23
C VAL A 51 1.81 7.98 -0.56
N LYS A 52 1.34 8.79 0.41
CA LYS A 52 0.30 9.81 0.19
C LYS A 52 0.64 10.74 -0.97
N ILE A 53 1.87 11.28 -0.97
CA ILE A 53 2.34 12.22 -2.02
C ILE A 53 2.42 11.52 -3.38
N ARG A 54 2.94 10.29 -3.44
CA ARG A 54 3.08 9.53 -4.70
C ARG A 54 1.73 9.22 -5.34
N ILE A 55 0.75 8.82 -4.54
CA ILE A 55 -0.60 8.56 -5.03
C ILE A 55 -1.23 9.85 -5.57
N LEU A 56 -1.12 10.97 -4.85
CA LEU A 56 -1.65 12.26 -5.31
C LEU A 56 -1.04 12.68 -6.65
N LYS A 57 0.28 12.61 -6.78
CA LYS A 57 0.99 12.95 -8.03
C LYS A 57 0.57 12.05 -9.19
N LYS A 58 0.33 10.76 -8.92
CA LYS A 58 -0.10 9.82 -9.96
C LYS A 58 -1.49 10.11 -10.50
N PHE A 59 -2.38 10.69 -9.70
CA PHE A 59 -3.75 10.97 -10.14
C PHE A 59 -3.98 12.39 -10.64
N GLU A 60 -3.00 13.29 -10.48
CA GLU A 60 -3.09 14.71 -10.85
C GLU A 60 -3.44 14.93 -12.34
N GLY A 61 -3.12 13.99 -13.22
CA GLY A 61 -3.50 14.02 -14.64
C GLY A 61 -4.59 13.03 -15.07
N PHE A 62 -5.18 12.26 -14.14
CA PHE A 62 -6.17 11.23 -14.46
C PHE A 62 -7.55 11.52 -13.88
N LEU A 63 -7.61 12.15 -12.70
CA LEU A 63 -8.87 12.50 -12.07
C LEU A 63 -9.28 13.93 -12.43
N GLU A 64 -10.58 14.13 -12.60
CA GLU A 64 -11.17 15.46 -12.68
C GLU A 64 -10.97 16.23 -11.35
N ALA A 65 -11.16 17.55 -11.37
CA ALA A 65 -10.90 18.41 -10.23
C ALA A 65 -11.64 17.95 -8.95
N GLU A 66 -12.86 17.46 -9.06
CA GLU A 66 -13.64 16.93 -7.93
C GLU A 66 -13.06 15.61 -7.40
N GLY A 67 -12.68 14.68 -8.30
CA GLY A 67 -12.00 13.44 -7.91
C GLY A 67 -10.68 13.70 -7.20
N MET A 68 -9.89 14.68 -7.68
CA MET A 68 -8.66 15.09 -7.01
C MET A 68 -8.90 15.73 -5.64
N LYS A 69 -9.97 16.52 -5.48
CA LYS A 69 -10.34 17.09 -4.18
C LYS A 69 -10.70 15.98 -3.18
N ASN A 70 -11.48 14.99 -3.61
CA ASN A 70 -11.86 13.85 -2.77
C ASN A 70 -10.65 13.00 -2.37
N LEU A 71 -9.75 12.73 -3.31
CA LEU A 71 -8.51 12.00 -3.05
C LEU A 71 -7.59 12.77 -2.08
N ARG A 72 -7.50 14.10 -2.21
CA ARG A 72 -6.76 14.94 -1.26
C ARG A 72 -7.36 14.87 0.14
N ASN A 73 -8.69 14.94 0.26
CA ASN A 73 -9.36 14.84 1.56
C ASN A 73 -9.11 13.48 2.23
N LEU A 74 -9.10 12.41 1.45
CA LEU A 74 -8.80 11.05 1.91
C LEU A 74 -7.37 10.93 2.46
N LEU A 75 -6.39 11.40 1.69
CA LEU A 75 -4.96 11.15 1.92
C LEU A 75 -4.30 12.18 2.84
N LEU A 76 -4.70 13.45 2.79
CA LEU A 76 -4.08 14.54 3.56
C LEU A 76 -4.61 14.66 4.99
N SER A 77 -5.59 13.83 5.36
CA SER A 77 -6.01 13.70 6.74
C SER A 77 -4.85 13.17 7.62
N PRO A 78 -4.74 13.63 8.89
CA PRO A 78 -3.65 13.25 9.79
C PRO A 78 -3.76 11.76 10.13
N VAL A 79 -2.94 10.98 9.43
CA VAL A 79 -2.78 9.54 9.60
C VAL A 79 -1.30 9.31 9.73
N PHE A 80 -0.90 8.63 10.79
CA PHE A 80 0.50 8.46 11.18
C PHE A 80 0.97 7.01 11.14
N SER A 81 0.05 6.06 10.96
CA SER A 81 0.38 4.63 10.85
C SER A 81 -0.03 4.02 9.51
N LEU A 82 0.71 2.97 9.11
CA LEU A 82 0.40 2.16 7.92
C LEU A 82 -0.92 1.41 8.07
N LYS A 83 -1.26 0.98 9.29
CA LYS A 83 -2.51 0.28 9.58
C LYS A 83 -3.72 1.17 9.30
N GLU A 84 -3.70 2.40 9.82
CA GLU A 84 -4.78 3.37 9.61
C GLU A 84 -4.90 3.76 8.14
N LEU A 85 -3.77 4.02 7.46
CA LEU A 85 -3.79 4.37 6.04
C LEU A 85 -4.36 3.21 5.21
N SER A 86 -3.90 1.98 5.45
CA SER A 86 -4.38 0.79 4.74
C SER A 86 -5.87 0.54 4.96
N GLY A 87 -6.35 0.70 6.21
CA GLY A 87 -7.76 0.56 6.53
C GLY A 87 -8.61 1.58 5.77
N ARG A 88 -8.19 2.84 5.79
CA ARG A 88 -8.88 3.93 5.11
C ARG A 88 -8.97 3.73 3.59
N ILE A 89 -7.88 3.31 2.96
CA ILE A 89 -7.89 3.00 1.52
C ILE A 89 -8.88 1.89 1.22
N LYS A 90 -8.85 0.78 1.99
CA LYS A 90 -9.76 -0.35 1.79
C LYS A 90 -11.23 0.03 1.97
N GLU A 91 -11.53 0.92 2.91
CA GLU A 91 -12.90 1.33 3.24
C GLU A 91 -13.45 2.40 2.28
N GLN A 92 -12.64 3.40 1.93
CA GLN A 92 -13.14 4.63 1.28
C GLN A 92 -12.70 4.77 -0.18
N ALA A 93 -11.65 4.07 -0.59
CA ALA A 93 -11.16 4.08 -1.98
C ALA A 93 -10.62 2.71 -2.39
N PRO A 94 -11.43 1.64 -2.32
CA PRO A 94 -11.00 0.29 -2.65
C PRO A 94 -10.42 0.19 -4.07
N GLU A 95 -10.86 1.04 -4.99
CA GLU A 95 -10.40 1.12 -6.38
C GLU A 95 -8.91 1.49 -6.52
N ILE A 96 -8.33 2.20 -5.54
CA ILE A 96 -6.90 2.56 -5.57
C ILE A 96 -6.02 1.62 -4.74
N THR A 97 -6.59 0.58 -4.14
CA THR A 97 -5.89 -0.36 -3.24
C THR A 97 -4.65 -0.97 -3.88
N THR A 98 -4.75 -1.44 -5.12
CA THR A 98 -3.63 -2.03 -5.85
C THR A 98 -2.49 -1.03 -6.04
N LEU A 99 -2.83 0.22 -6.40
CA LEU A 99 -1.83 1.26 -6.57
C LEU A 99 -1.20 1.64 -5.22
N TYR A 100 -2.01 1.73 -4.17
CA TYR A 100 -1.57 2.00 -2.82
C TYR A 100 -0.50 0.99 -2.37
N PHE A 101 -0.76 -0.31 -2.46
CA PHE A 101 0.21 -1.33 -2.07
C PHE A 101 1.48 -1.29 -2.93
N LYS A 102 1.34 -1.04 -4.24
CA LYS A 102 2.50 -0.87 -5.13
C LYS A 102 3.40 0.28 -4.70
N GLU A 103 2.84 1.43 -4.33
CA GLU A 103 3.64 2.57 -3.88
C GLU A 103 4.15 2.39 -2.45
N LEU A 104 3.42 1.65 -1.61
CA LEU A 104 3.88 1.25 -0.27
C LEU A 104 5.13 0.38 -0.35
N PHE A 105 5.13 -0.68 -1.16
CA PHE A 105 6.31 -1.55 -1.32
C PHE A 105 7.52 -0.76 -1.80
N LYS A 106 7.38 0.09 -2.82
CA LYS A 106 8.48 0.95 -3.25
C LYS A 106 9.01 1.89 -2.17
N ALA A 107 8.12 2.46 -1.36
CA ALA A 107 8.54 3.34 -0.28
C ALA A 107 9.28 2.55 0.82
N MET A 108 8.89 1.30 1.06
CA MET A 108 9.58 0.39 1.97
C MET A 108 10.96 -0.01 1.43
N ASP A 109 11.09 -0.34 0.14
CA ASP A 109 12.37 -0.66 -0.51
C ASP A 109 13.37 0.51 -0.41
N GLU A 110 12.89 1.75 -0.53
CA GLU A 110 13.71 2.96 -0.39
C GLU A 110 14.22 3.18 1.03
N VAL A 111 13.46 2.73 2.04
CA VAL A 111 13.93 2.75 3.42
C VAL A 111 14.99 1.69 3.62
N GLU A 112 14.77 0.47 3.14
CA GLU A 112 15.76 -0.61 3.23
C GLU A 112 17.07 -0.22 2.55
N GLY A 113 17.02 0.40 1.38
CA GLY A 113 18.21 0.89 0.67
C GLY A 113 18.95 2.04 1.37
N LYS A 114 18.30 2.75 2.30
CA LYS A 114 18.93 3.80 3.12
C LYS A 114 19.45 3.27 4.46
N LEU A 115 18.89 2.17 4.95
CA LEU A 115 19.29 1.51 6.20
C LEU A 115 20.38 0.46 5.98
N SER A 116 20.52 -0.06 4.76
CA SER A 116 21.61 -0.95 4.38
C SER A 116 22.89 -0.14 4.14
N PRO A 117 24.03 -0.50 4.78
CA PRO A 117 25.29 0.23 4.68
C PRO A 117 25.94 0.17 3.29
#